data_AF-A0A8I0H9B2-F1
#
_entry.id   AF-A0A8I0H9B2-F1
#
_cell.length_a   1.000
_cell.length_b   1.000
_cell.length_c   1.000
_cell.angle_alpha   90.00
_cell.angle_beta   90.00
_cell.angle_gamma   90.00
#
_symmetry.space_group_name_H-M   'P 1'
#
loop_
_entity.id
_entity.type
_entity.pdbx_description
1 polymer ?
#
loop_
_entity_poly.entity_id
_entity_poly.type
_entity_poly.pdbx_seq_one_letter_code
_entity_poly.pdbx_strand_id
1 'polypeptide(L)'
;RMGHIELAAPVSHIWYFKGIPSRMGLLLDMSPRALEEVIYFASYVVVDPGPTGLEKKTLLSEAEFRDYYDKYPGQFVAKMGAEGIKDLLEEIDLDEELKLLRDELESATGQRLTRA
;
A
#
# COMPACT_ATOMS: atom_id res chain seq x y z
N ARG A 1 21.74 28.99 5.28
CA ARG A 1 21.23 28.04 6.31
C ARG A 1 19.82 27.64 5.91
N MET A 2 19.43 26.39 6.11
CA MET A 2 18.06 25.91 5.83
C MET A 2 17.22 25.91 7.12
N GLY A 3 15.90 26.02 6.98
CA GLY A 3 14.90 25.82 8.04
C GLY A 3 13.94 24.69 7.66
N HIS A 4 13.06 24.28 8.58
CA HIS A 4 12.05 23.24 8.33
C HIS A 4 10.71 23.63 8.95
N ILE A 5 9.65 22.95 8.49
CA ILE A 5 8.28 23.05 9.01
C ILE A 5 7.84 21.63 9.38
N GLU A 6 7.34 21.47 10.59
CA GLU A 6 6.66 20.24 11.00
C GLU A 6 5.23 20.25 10.50
N LEU A 7 4.85 19.21 9.75
CA LEU A 7 3.50 19.06 9.23
C LEU A 7 2.64 18.31 10.25
N ALA A 8 1.37 18.72 10.38
CA ALA A 8 0.43 18.07 11.30
C ALA A 8 0.00 16.66 10.84
N ALA A 9 0.16 16.36 9.56
CA ALA A 9 -0.17 15.07 8.95
C ALA A 9 0.90 14.70 7.92
N PRO A 10 1.12 13.40 7.67
CA PRO A 10 2.01 12.95 6.61
C PRO A 10 1.45 13.38 5.24
N VAL A 11 2.35 13.67 4.30
CA VAL A 11 2.01 14.00 2.90
C VAL A 11 2.86 13.18 1.96
N SER A 12 2.27 12.75 0.83
CA SER A 12 3.00 12.03 -0.20
C SER A 12 3.85 12.99 -1.01
N HIS A 13 5.13 12.67 -1.18
CA HIS A 13 5.99 13.45 -2.07
C HIS A 13 5.67 13.13 -3.55
N ILE A 14 5.29 14.17 -4.32
CA ILE A 14 4.71 14.03 -5.66
C ILE A 14 5.59 13.24 -6.64
N TRP A 15 6.92 13.36 -6.58
CA TRP A 15 7.84 12.65 -7.50
C TRP A 15 7.80 11.13 -7.36
N TYR A 16 7.58 10.61 -6.15
CA TYR A 16 7.54 9.16 -5.91
C TYR A 16 6.15 8.56 -6.19
N PHE A 17 5.13 9.40 -6.08
CA PHE A 17 3.73 9.06 -6.33
C PHE A 17 3.35 9.15 -7.81
N LYS A 18 3.49 10.33 -8.44
CA LYS A 18 3.11 10.63 -9.83
C LYS A 18 4.25 10.42 -10.85
N GLY A 19 5.44 10.02 -10.39
CA GLY A 19 6.53 9.65 -11.29
C GLY A 19 6.13 8.50 -12.22
N ILE A 20 6.69 8.46 -13.42
CA ILE A 20 6.49 7.36 -14.37
C ILE A 20 7.82 6.60 -14.52
N PRO A 21 7.93 5.33 -14.08
CA PRO A 21 6.92 4.59 -13.30
C PRO A 21 6.82 5.08 -11.85
N SER A 22 5.67 4.84 -11.20
CA SER A 22 5.45 5.23 -9.80
C SER A 22 6.29 4.35 -8.89
N ARG A 23 7.32 4.91 -8.25
CA ARG A 23 8.19 4.12 -7.35
C ARG A 23 7.42 3.61 -6.15
N MET A 24 6.48 4.40 -5.64
CA MET A 24 5.60 4.00 -4.55
C MET A 24 4.66 2.88 -4.98
N GLY A 25 4.11 2.94 -6.20
CA GLY A 25 3.28 1.87 -6.74
C GLY A 25 4.05 0.56 -6.90
N LEU A 26 5.28 0.63 -7.42
CA LEU A 26 6.14 -0.53 -7.58
C LEU A 26 6.51 -1.18 -6.24
N LEU A 27 6.85 -0.39 -5.22
CA LEU A 27 7.18 -0.93 -3.89
C LEU A 27 5.99 -1.60 -3.20
N LEU A 28 4.79 -1.05 -3.38
CA LEU A 28 3.59 -1.59 -2.75
C LEU A 28 2.90 -2.67 -3.58
N ASP A 29 3.35 -2.93 -4.81
CA ASP A 29 2.63 -3.70 -5.83
C ASP A 29 1.18 -3.21 -6.02
N MET A 30 1.02 -1.89 -6.08
CA MET A 30 -0.26 -1.21 -6.26
C MET A 30 -0.26 -0.38 -7.54
N SER A 31 -1.38 -0.40 -8.27
CA SER A 31 -1.53 0.45 -9.44
C SER A 31 -1.50 1.94 -9.06
N PRO A 32 -0.97 2.84 -9.92
CA PRO A 32 -0.99 4.28 -9.66
C PRO A 32 -2.40 4.82 -9.39
N ARG A 33 -3.41 4.26 -10.05
CA ARG A 33 -4.82 4.62 -9.82
C ARG A 33 -5.28 4.25 -8.41
N ALA A 34 -4.93 3.06 -7.93
CA ALA A 34 -5.28 2.64 -6.58
C ALA A 34 -4.63 3.56 -5.53
N LEU A 35 -3.36 3.91 -5.71
CA LEU A 35 -2.69 4.88 -4.84
C LEU A 35 -3.35 6.26 -4.87
N GLU A 36 -3.79 6.73 -6.04
CA GLU A 36 -4.53 7.98 -6.17
C GLU A 36 -5.84 7.96 -5.39
N GLU A 37 -6.62 6.89 -5.51
CA GLU A 37 -7.90 6.74 -4.80
C GLU A 37 -7.69 6.80 -3.27
N VAL A 38 -6.62 6.22 -2.75
CA VAL A 38 -6.30 6.28 -1.32
C VAL A 38 -5.78 7.67 -0.92
N ILE A 39 -4.78 8.22 -1.63
CA ILE A 39 -4.14 9.50 -1.28
C ILE A 39 -5.13 10.66 -1.36
N TYR A 40 -6.07 10.63 -2.30
CA TYR A 40 -7.11 11.66 -2.45
C TYR A 40 -8.39 11.35 -1.67
N PHE A 41 -8.34 10.47 -0.67
CA PHE A 41 -9.44 10.20 0.27
C PHE A 41 -10.73 9.68 -0.42
N ALA A 42 -10.60 9.00 -1.55
CA ALA A 42 -11.73 8.39 -2.26
C ALA A 42 -12.04 6.97 -1.77
N SER A 43 -11.01 6.22 -1.39
CA SER A 43 -11.11 4.83 -0.93
C SER A 43 -10.23 4.61 0.31
N TYR A 44 -10.62 3.67 1.17
CA TYR A 44 -9.75 3.15 2.23
C TYR A 44 -8.87 2.05 1.65
N VAL A 45 -7.70 1.87 2.23
CA VAL A 45 -6.84 0.70 2.02
C VAL A 45 -6.76 -0.10 3.31
N VAL A 46 -6.89 -1.42 3.20
CA VAL A 46 -6.71 -2.34 4.33
C VAL A 46 -5.23 -2.40 4.71
N VAL A 47 -4.92 -1.96 5.91
CA VAL A 47 -3.57 -1.99 6.50
C VAL A 47 -3.39 -3.28 7.31
N ASP A 48 -4.37 -3.61 8.15
CA ASP A 48 -4.44 -4.87 8.88
C ASP A 48 -5.82 -5.51 8.65
N PRO A 49 -5.90 -6.67 7.96
CA PRO A 49 -7.17 -7.33 7.71
C PRO A 49 -7.78 -8.00 8.94
N GLY A 50 -7.01 -8.30 9.99
CA GLY A 50 -7.48 -9.05 11.15
C GLY A 50 -8.25 -10.34 10.78
N PRO A 51 -9.34 -10.70 11.48
CA PRO A 51 -10.12 -11.92 11.23
C PRO A 51 -11.23 -11.74 10.19
N THR A 52 -11.16 -10.70 9.34
CA THR A 52 -12.27 -10.33 8.44
C THR A 52 -12.33 -11.11 7.13
N GLY A 53 -11.24 -11.81 6.78
CA GLY A 53 -11.06 -12.45 5.47
C GLY A 53 -10.69 -11.48 4.34
N LEU A 54 -10.49 -10.20 4.65
CA LEU A 54 -9.92 -9.24 3.72
C LEU A 54 -8.44 -9.52 3.49
N GLU A 55 -7.93 -9.10 2.33
CA GLU A 55 -6.49 -9.11 2.05
C GLU A 55 -5.90 -7.72 2.29
N LYS A 56 -4.67 -7.69 2.79
CA LYS A 56 -3.91 -6.46 2.95
C LYS A 56 -3.77 -5.74 1.60
N LYS A 57 -3.75 -4.41 1.60
CA LYS A 57 -3.71 -3.54 0.41
C LYS A 57 -4.99 -3.56 -0.45
N THR A 58 -6.04 -4.28 -0.04
CA THR A 58 -7.35 -4.22 -0.71
C THR A 58 -7.98 -2.84 -0.50
N LEU A 59 -8.63 -2.32 -1.54
CA LEU A 59 -9.35 -1.04 -1.47
C LEU A 59 -10.80 -1.29 -1.06
N LEU A 60 -11.30 -0.45 -0.17
CA LEU A 60 -12.70 -0.43 0.25
C LEU A 60 -13.30 0.93 -0.05
N SER A 61 -14.49 0.93 -0.65
CA SER A 61 -15.34 2.11 -0.69
C SER A 61 -15.82 2.48 0.73
N GLU A 62 -16.31 3.71 0.91
CA GLU A 62 -16.90 4.15 2.18
C GLU A 62 -18.04 3.23 2.66
N ALA A 63 -18.87 2.73 1.74
CA ALA A 63 -19.95 1.81 2.06
C ALA A 63 -19.42 0.45 2.54
N GLU A 64 -18.45 -0.12 1.84
CA GLU A 64 -17.83 -1.39 2.23
C GLU A 64 -17.10 -1.26 3.56
N PHE A 65 -16.33 -0.18 3.76
CA PHE A 65 -15.64 0.08 5.02
C PHE A 65 -16.63 0.11 6.19
N ARG A 66 -17.76 0.82 6.03
CA ARG A 66 -18.80 0.88 7.06
C ARG A 66 -19.40 -0.50 7.34
N ASP A 67 -19.71 -1.28 6.31
CA ASP A 67 -20.25 -2.63 6.47
C ASP A 67 -19.29 -3.54 7.24
N TYR A 68 -17.99 -3.48 6.94
CA TYR A 68 -16.97 -4.24 7.68
C TYR A 68 -16.77 -3.71 9.08
N TYR A 69 -16.80 -2.39 9.28
CA TYR A 69 -16.67 -1.75 10.59
C TYR A 69 -17.78 -2.18 11.54
N ASP A 70 -19.02 -2.25 11.06
CA ASP A 70 -20.18 -2.67 11.85
C ASP A 70 -20.14 -4.18 12.17
N LYS A 71 -19.66 -5.01 11.22
CA LYS A 71 -19.53 -6.46 11.40
C LYS A 71 -18.35 -6.86 12.30
N TYR A 72 -17.25 -6.10 12.24
CA TYR A 72 -15.98 -6.41 12.90
C TYR A 72 -15.43 -5.20 13.68
N PRO A 73 -16.14 -4.71 14.72
CA PRO A 73 -15.75 -3.48 15.40
C PRO A 73 -14.37 -3.60 16.04
N GLY A 74 -13.42 -2.78 15.58
CA GLY A 74 -12.06 -2.73 16.10
C GLY A 74 -11.21 -3.97 15.83
N GLN A 75 -11.64 -4.87 14.94
CA GLN A 75 -10.89 -6.10 14.63
C GLN A 75 -10.04 -6.01 13.37
N PHE A 76 -10.20 -4.96 12.56
CA PHE A 76 -9.37 -4.68 11.39
C PHE A 76 -9.05 -3.20 11.30
N VAL A 77 -8.00 -2.86 10.54
CA VAL A 77 -7.54 -1.49 10.32
C VAL A 77 -7.55 -1.21 8.83
N ALA A 78 -8.39 -0.28 8.41
CA ALA A 78 -8.31 0.33 7.09
C ALA A 78 -8.19 1.85 7.24
N LYS A 79 -7.31 2.45 6.45
CA LYS A 79 -7.01 3.89 6.49
C LYS A 79 -7.11 4.49 5.11
N MET A 80 -7.21 5.82 5.04
CA MET A 80 -7.13 6.56 3.79
C MET A 80 -6.07 7.66 3.87
N GLY A 81 -5.84 8.35 2.76
CA GLY A 81 -4.84 9.41 2.68
C GLY A 81 -3.41 8.89 2.77
N ALA A 82 -2.46 9.82 2.95
CA ALA A 82 -1.04 9.49 3.01
C ALA A 82 -0.65 8.68 4.26
N GLU A 83 -1.47 8.71 5.32
CA GLU A 83 -1.21 7.92 6.54
C GLU A 83 -1.32 6.42 6.28
N GLY A 84 -2.39 5.97 5.61
CA GLY A 84 -2.52 4.55 5.25
C GLY A 84 -1.41 4.04 4.34
N ILE A 85 -0.96 4.87 3.40
CA ILE A 85 0.18 4.55 2.53
C ILE A 85 1.50 4.50 3.32
N LYS A 86 1.70 5.42 4.26
CA LYS A 86 2.89 5.44 5.12
C LYS A 86 2.97 4.16 5.97
N ASP A 87 1.87 3.77 6.61
CA ASP A 87 1.84 2.55 7.43
C ASP A 87 2.19 1.31 6.60
N LEU A 88 1.60 1.19 5.40
CA LEU A 88 1.92 0.08 4.49
C LEU A 88 3.40 0.05 4.07
N LEU A 89 4.02 1.22 3.87
CA LEU A 89 5.44 1.32 3.50
C LEU A 89 6.36 1.00 4.68
N GLU A 90 5.98 1.36 5.91
CA GLU A 90 6.75 1.07 7.13
C GLU A 90 6.77 -0.43 7.48
N GLU A 91 5.77 -1.19 7.01
CA GLU A 91 5.69 -2.64 7.20
C GLU A 91 6.48 -3.46 6.17
N ILE A 92 7.09 -2.84 5.16
CA ILE A 92 7.86 -3.57 4.13
C ILE A 92 9.24 -3.96 4.70
N ASP A 93 9.49 -5.26 4.83
CA ASP A 93 10.84 -5.81 5.01
C ASP A 93 11.49 -6.07 3.65
N LEU A 94 12.46 -5.24 3.28
CA LEU A 94 13.14 -5.34 1.99
C LEU A 94 14.01 -6.59 1.86
N ASP A 95 14.55 -7.10 2.96
CA ASP A 95 15.41 -8.28 2.95
C ASP A 95 14.58 -9.56 2.77
N GLU A 96 13.43 -9.63 3.44
CA GLU A 96 12.45 -10.71 3.26
C GLU A 96 11.87 -10.70 1.84
N GLU A 97 11.42 -9.54 1.36
CA GLU A 97 10.85 -9.40 0.01
C GLU A 97 11.88 -9.77 -1.07
N LEU A 98 13.13 -9.32 -0.93
CA LEU A 98 14.21 -9.68 -1.84
C LEU A 98 14.46 -11.19 -1.86
N LYS A 99 14.42 -11.84 -0.71
CA LYS A 99 14.59 -13.29 -0.61
C LYS A 99 13.45 -14.02 -1.31
N LEU A 100 12.20 -13.66 -1.03
CA LEU A 100 11.01 -14.23 -1.68
C LEU A 100 11.09 -14.11 -3.20
N LEU A 101 11.42 -12.92 -3.71
CA LEU A 101 11.55 -12.68 -5.16
C LEU A 101 12.68 -13.50 -5.80
N ARG A 102 13.80 -13.73 -5.09
CA ARG A 102 14.88 -14.59 -5.57
C ARG A 102 14.47 -16.06 -5.61
N ASP A 103 13.80 -16.55 -4.57
CA ASP A 103 13.30 -17.92 -4.50
C ASP A 103 12.24 -18.16 -5.60
N GLU A 104 11.36 -17.19 -5.85
CA GLU A 104 10.42 -17.21 -6.98
C GLU A 104 11.13 -17.26 -8.32
N LEU A 105 12.20 -16.48 -8.50
CA LEU A 105 12.98 -16.48 -9.75
C LEU A 105 13.67 -17.82 -10.00
N GLU A 106 14.23 -18.45 -8.97
CA GLU A 106 14.88 -19.77 -9.08
C GLU A 106 13.88 -20.89 -9.40
N SER A 107 12.68 -20.83 -8.82
CA SER A 107 11.60 -21.79 -9.10
C SER A 107 10.87 -21.54 -10.43
N ALA A 108 11.02 -20.36 -11.03
CA ALA A 108 10.35 -20.01 -12.27
C ALA A 108 11.01 -20.68 -13.49
N THR A 109 10.38 -21.70 -14.06
CA THR A 109 10.77 -22.27 -15.35
C THR A 109 10.09 -21.58 -16.54
N GLY A 110 10.85 -21.23 -17.59
CA GLY A 110 10.33 -20.78 -18.89
C GLY A 110 10.30 -19.25 -19.12
N GLN A 111 9.25 -18.76 -19.79
CA GLN A 111 9.10 -17.40 -20.34
C GLN A 111 9.16 -16.26 -19.29
N ARG A 112 9.10 -16.60 -17.99
CA ARG A 112 9.27 -15.66 -16.86
C ARG A 112 10.73 -15.25 -16.62
N LEU A 113 11.72 -16.08 -16.98
CA LEU A 113 13.15 -15.73 -16.87
C LEU A 113 13.58 -14.62 -17.83
N THR A 114 12.89 -14.45 -18.96
CA THR A 114 13.30 -13.51 -20.02
C THR A 114 12.80 -12.08 -19.80
N ARG A 115 11.97 -11.84 -18.77
CA ARG A 115 11.37 -10.54 -18.46
C ARG A 115 11.80 -9.96 -17.09
N ALA A 116 12.55 -10.70 -16.30
CA ALA A 116 13.17 -10.23 -15.08
C ALA A 116 14.35 -9.29 -15.38
#